data_AF-A0A6L9J1I9-F1
#
_entry.id   AF-A0A6L9J1I9-F1
#
_cell.length_a   1.000
_cell.length_b   1.000
_cell.length_c   1.000
_cell.angle_alpha   90.00
_cell.angle_beta   90.00
_cell.angle_gamma   90.00
#
_symmetry.space_group_name_H-M   'P 1'
#
loop_
_entity.id
_entity.type
_entity.pdbx_description
1 polymer ?
#
loop_
_entity_poly.entity_id
_entity_poly.type
_entity_poly.pdbx_seq_one_letter_code
_entity_poly.pdbx_strand_id
1 'polypeptide(L)'
;MQRVTPILQRACRMDWQSRLPGLLASALALVSTGFWWYWGMGEMYFEGWWGAWYNRLPYLIPGTACLLIALVAVTWPRTGGGLALLAWVGFTIFSVLVGLRNMFVYLTLGGALFLIAVLFWLEGRRRRTWIPPLHWWQRHATLLLIVGMCLVITVGVSTYYLPVVLTREDDGYRGTSLIRGNGVTLMWAPEGPGWNWLQDYGGYPSWKMLALYGLEPIGLDDKNDLDRTVSAGDMAQTGLCAYLNADGTELMDTPQDIWRMPTTEEVVHSLVRHGENAGCAWDGDTGMMDCDRLPDKETPLWTPDTAPVYYWTADVDPDDADFAYYVAYNGAVQTTINRGGNPRHGYRCVKEPPPDTGEFPTGG
;
A
#
# COMPACT_ATOMS: atom_id res chain seq x y z
N MET A 1 10.84 -62.79 27.17
CA MET A 1 10.64 -61.84 26.06
C MET A 1 9.16 -61.50 25.93
N GLN A 2 8.86 -60.20 25.86
CA GLN A 2 7.73 -59.58 25.15
C GLN A 2 6.28 -59.91 25.57
N ARG A 3 5.71 -59.09 26.44
CA ARG A 3 4.32 -58.57 26.32
C ARG A 3 4.25 -57.15 26.92
N VAL A 4 4.81 -56.17 26.20
CA VAL A 4 4.56 -54.75 26.50
C VAL A 4 3.20 -54.37 25.92
N THR A 5 2.22 -54.47 26.80
CA THR A 5 0.96 -53.72 26.96
C THR A 5 0.43 -52.86 25.79
N PRO A 6 -0.64 -53.29 25.07
CA PRO A 6 -1.39 -52.45 24.12
C PRO A 6 -2.17 -51.28 24.78
N ILE A 7 -2.21 -51.21 26.12
CA ILE A 7 -2.91 -50.17 26.89
C ILE A 7 -2.15 -48.84 26.84
N LEU A 8 -0.82 -48.87 26.87
CA LEU A 8 0.01 -47.65 26.80
C LEU A 8 -0.05 -47.00 25.40
N GLN A 9 -0.16 -47.80 24.34
CA GLN A 9 -0.34 -47.28 22.98
C GLN A 9 -1.72 -46.63 22.76
N ARG A 10 -2.79 -47.16 23.35
CA ARG A 10 -4.13 -46.52 23.28
C ARG A 10 -4.20 -45.22 24.07
N ALA A 11 -3.59 -45.17 25.26
CA ALA A 11 -3.54 -43.95 26.08
C ALA A 11 -2.75 -42.82 25.40
N CYS A 12 -1.61 -43.14 24.77
CA CYS A 12 -0.80 -42.13 24.08
C CYS A 12 -1.43 -41.63 22.77
N ARG A 13 -2.22 -42.46 22.06
CA ARG A 13 -2.87 -42.09 20.79
C ARG A 13 -4.13 -41.24 20.98
N MET A 14 -4.82 -41.37 22.11
CA MET A 14 -6.03 -40.60 22.43
C MET A 14 -5.71 -39.14 22.85
N ASP A 15 -4.55 -38.86 23.43
CA ASP A 15 -4.18 -37.50 23.87
C ASP A 15 -3.77 -36.58 22.70
N TRP A 16 -3.33 -37.14 21.56
CA TRP A 16 -2.97 -36.32 20.38
C TRP A 16 -4.21 -35.79 19.64
N GLN A 17 -5.21 -36.64 19.41
CA GLN A 17 -6.43 -36.27 18.67
C GLN A 17 -7.28 -35.23 19.42
N SER A 18 -7.23 -35.24 20.75
CA SER A 18 -7.94 -34.27 21.58
C SER A 18 -7.32 -32.87 21.47
N ARG A 19 -5.98 -32.78 21.36
CA ARG A 19 -5.19 -31.54 21.29
C ARG A 19 -5.01 -30.97 19.89
N LEU A 20 -5.24 -31.79 18.85
CA LEU A 20 -5.02 -31.39 17.46
C LEU A 20 -5.74 -30.09 17.07
N PRO A 21 -7.03 -29.84 17.42
CA PRO A 21 -7.69 -28.59 17.05
C PRO A 21 -7.04 -27.36 17.68
N GLY A 22 -6.67 -27.41 18.97
CA GLY A 22 -5.99 -26.31 19.64
C GLY A 22 -4.61 -26.01 19.07
N LEU A 23 -3.84 -27.04 18.69
CA LEU A 23 -2.55 -26.88 18.03
C LEU A 23 -2.69 -26.26 16.64
N LEU A 24 -3.62 -26.77 15.83
CA LEU A 24 -3.90 -26.21 14.50
C LEU A 24 -4.42 -24.78 14.58
N ALA A 25 -5.33 -24.48 15.52
CA ALA A 25 -5.84 -23.13 15.76
C ALA A 25 -4.71 -22.17 16.14
N SER A 26 -3.82 -22.60 17.03
CA SER A 26 -2.68 -21.80 17.47
C SER A 26 -1.68 -21.55 16.35
N ALA A 27 -1.39 -22.56 15.53
CA ALA A 27 -0.49 -22.44 14.38
C ALA A 27 -1.07 -21.50 13.32
N LEU A 28 -2.36 -21.62 13.00
CA LEU A 28 -3.04 -20.72 12.08
C LEU A 28 -3.09 -19.29 12.62
N ALA A 29 -3.44 -19.10 13.89
CA ALA A 29 -3.47 -17.79 14.52
C ALA A 29 -2.09 -17.14 14.56
N LEU A 30 -1.03 -17.93 14.81
CA LEU A 30 0.35 -17.48 14.70
C LEU A 30 0.61 -16.97 13.28
N VAL A 31 0.50 -17.82 12.26
CA VAL A 31 0.79 -17.47 10.85
C VAL A 31 -0.02 -16.25 10.39
N SER A 32 -1.34 -16.23 10.65
CA SER A 32 -2.19 -15.10 10.27
C SER A 32 -1.80 -13.81 10.98
N THR A 33 -1.49 -13.86 12.29
CA THR A 33 -1.03 -12.68 13.02
C THR A 33 0.30 -12.17 12.47
N GLY A 34 1.24 -13.07 12.19
CA GLY A 34 2.54 -12.72 11.61
C GLY A 34 2.40 -12.07 10.24
N PHE A 35 1.58 -12.65 9.36
CA PHE A 35 1.28 -12.09 8.05
C PHE A 35 0.75 -10.65 8.16
N TRP A 36 -0.29 -10.44 8.95
CA TRP A 36 -0.89 -9.10 9.09
C TRP A 36 0.01 -8.09 9.80
N TRP A 37 0.85 -8.57 10.73
CA TRP A 37 1.85 -7.73 11.38
C TRP A 37 2.96 -7.33 10.41
N TYR A 38 3.45 -8.29 9.60
CA TYR A 38 4.45 -8.03 8.56
C TYR A 38 3.92 -7.05 7.51
N TRP A 39 2.72 -7.30 6.98
CA TRP A 39 2.08 -6.40 6.02
C TRP A 39 1.89 -5.00 6.63
N GLY A 40 1.32 -4.89 7.83
CA GLY A 40 1.10 -3.60 8.47
C GLY A 40 2.40 -2.82 8.75
N MET A 41 3.46 -3.49 9.16
CA MET A 41 4.79 -2.88 9.31
C MET A 41 5.36 -2.43 7.95
N GLY A 42 5.20 -3.23 6.90
CA GLY A 42 5.64 -2.90 5.54
C GLY A 42 4.94 -1.65 5.01
N GLU A 43 3.61 -1.62 5.05
CA GLU A 43 2.80 -0.47 4.61
C GLU A 43 3.06 0.78 5.45
N MET A 44 3.30 0.63 6.76
CA MET A 44 3.69 1.74 7.63
C MET A 44 4.95 2.45 7.14
N TYR A 45 5.96 1.71 6.67
CA TYR A 45 7.18 2.29 6.09
C TYR A 45 6.97 2.75 4.65
N PHE A 46 6.27 1.95 3.86
CA PHE A 46 6.09 2.20 2.43
C PHE A 46 5.23 3.44 2.18
N GLU A 47 4.10 3.55 2.85
CA GLU A 47 3.09 4.58 2.60
C GLU A 47 2.81 5.48 3.82
N GLY A 48 2.99 4.97 5.03
CA GLY A 48 2.71 5.72 6.26
C GLY A 48 3.85 6.63 6.72
N TRP A 49 5.04 6.52 6.11
CA TRP A 49 6.24 7.23 6.55
C TRP A 49 6.37 8.63 5.93
N TRP A 50 5.44 9.49 6.30
CA TRP A 50 5.41 10.91 5.93
C TRP A 50 4.77 11.74 7.04
N GLY A 51 5.09 13.03 7.09
CA GLY A 51 4.52 13.97 8.04
C GLY A 51 4.52 13.47 9.50
N ALA A 52 3.43 13.76 10.21
CA ALA A 52 3.27 13.48 11.63
C ALA A 52 3.23 11.97 11.95
N TRP A 53 3.67 11.61 13.17
CA TRP A 53 3.76 10.20 13.61
C TRP A 53 2.45 9.44 13.49
N TYR A 54 1.31 10.10 13.71
CA TYR A 54 0.00 9.46 13.67
C TYR A 54 -0.37 8.92 12.28
N ASN A 55 0.24 9.41 11.18
CA ASN A 55 0.01 8.88 9.82
C ASN A 55 0.44 7.41 9.68
N ARG A 56 1.35 6.95 10.54
CA ARG A 56 1.88 5.57 10.57
C ARG A 56 0.93 4.60 11.26
N LEU A 57 0.15 5.09 12.24
CA LEU A 57 -0.64 4.25 13.13
C LEU A 57 -1.76 3.45 12.45
N PRO A 58 -2.51 4.00 11.46
CA PRO A 58 -3.57 3.26 10.78
C PRO A 58 -3.10 1.93 10.17
N TYR A 59 -1.87 1.89 9.66
CA TYR A 59 -1.28 0.71 9.03
C TYR A 59 -1.02 -0.44 10.01
N LEU A 60 -0.88 -0.14 11.31
CA LEU A 60 -0.69 -1.15 12.35
C LEU A 60 -2.00 -1.72 12.91
N ILE A 61 -3.16 -1.13 12.55
CA ILE A 61 -4.47 -1.55 13.08
C ILE A 61 -4.76 -3.03 12.75
N PRO A 62 -4.62 -3.52 11.50
CA PRO A 62 -4.96 -4.91 11.18
C PRO A 62 -4.09 -5.92 11.94
N GLY A 63 -2.77 -5.68 11.98
CA GLY A 63 -1.82 -6.49 12.75
C GLY A 63 -2.15 -6.51 14.24
N THR A 64 -2.44 -5.35 14.82
CA THR A 64 -2.79 -5.22 16.25
C THR A 64 -4.10 -5.93 16.57
N ALA A 65 -5.12 -5.80 15.72
CA ALA A 65 -6.38 -6.50 15.90
C ALA A 65 -6.19 -8.03 15.87
N CYS A 66 -5.41 -8.55 14.92
CA CYS A 66 -5.09 -9.98 14.85
C CYS A 66 -4.31 -10.46 16.07
N LEU A 67 -3.32 -9.69 16.54
CA LEU A 67 -2.57 -9.98 17.75
C LEU A 67 -3.50 -10.08 18.97
N LEU A 68 -4.36 -9.08 19.18
CA LEU A 68 -5.29 -9.07 20.31
C LEU A 68 -6.27 -10.26 20.27
N ILE A 69 -6.83 -10.57 19.10
CA ILE A 69 -7.71 -11.74 18.91
C ILE A 69 -6.95 -13.03 19.23
N ALA A 70 -5.71 -13.19 18.74
CA ALA A 70 -4.90 -14.37 18.98
C ALA A 70 -4.56 -14.54 20.47
N LEU A 71 -4.20 -13.45 21.17
CA LEU A 71 -3.93 -13.47 22.62
C LEU A 71 -5.17 -13.86 23.42
N VAL A 72 -6.34 -13.30 23.08
CA VAL A 72 -7.62 -13.66 23.71
C VAL A 72 -8.00 -15.11 23.38
N ALA A 73 -7.77 -15.59 22.15
CA ALA A 73 -8.12 -16.94 21.74
C ALA A 73 -7.26 -18.02 22.40
N VAL A 74 -5.97 -17.79 22.57
CA VAL A 74 -5.10 -18.74 23.29
C VAL A 74 -5.45 -18.79 24.79
N THR A 75 -5.80 -17.65 25.38
CA THR A 75 -6.14 -17.54 26.81
C THR A 75 -7.55 -18.08 27.10
N TRP A 76 -8.52 -17.67 26.29
CA TRP A 76 -9.94 -18.01 26.40
C TRP A 76 -10.49 -18.46 25.04
N PRO A 77 -10.29 -19.73 24.65
CA PRO A 77 -10.61 -20.22 23.30
C PRO A 77 -12.05 -19.95 22.83
N ARG A 78 -13.05 -20.03 23.72
CA ARG A 78 -14.43 -19.72 23.33
C ARG A 78 -14.63 -18.24 23.01
N THR A 79 -14.11 -17.36 23.87
CA THR A 79 -14.23 -15.91 23.69
C THR A 79 -13.46 -15.46 22.47
N GLY A 80 -12.20 -15.87 22.32
CA GLY A 80 -11.40 -15.48 21.16
C GLY A 80 -11.88 -16.11 19.86
N GLY A 81 -12.40 -17.35 19.88
CA GLY A 81 -13.08 -17.92 18.73
C GLY A 81 -14.32 -17.11 18.32
N GLY A 82 -15.09 -16.62 19.29
CA GLY A 82 -16.20 -15.69 19.04
C GLY A 82 -15.75 -14.35 18.45
N LEU A 83 -14.67 -13.75 18.98
CA LEU A 83 -14.11 -12.51 18.44
C LEU A 83 -13.57 -12.70 17.01
N ALA A 84 -12.89 -13.81 16.73
CA ALA A 84 -12.41 -14.14 15.38
C ALA A 84 -13.58 -14.28 14.40
N LEU A 85 -14.69 -14.89 14.82
CA LEU A 85 -15.90 -15.00 14.00
C LEU A 85 -16.50 -13.61 13.71
N LEU A 86 -16.60 -12.75 14.72
CA LEU A 86 -17.09 -11.38 14.55
C LEU A 86 -16.18 -10.57 13.62
N ALA A 87 -14.86 -10.69 13.76
CA ALA A 87 -13.90 -10.05 12.87
C ALA A 87 -14.04 -10.55 11.43
N TRP A 88 -14.24 -11.85 11.23
CA TRP A 88 -14.52 -12.43 9.91
C TRP A 88 -15.80 -11.86 9.28
N VAL A 89 -16.91 -11.81 10.03
CA VAL A 89 -18.18 -11.24 9.54
C VAL A 89 -17.98 -9.76 9.20
N GLY A 90 -17.35 -8.99 10.09
CA GLY A 90 -17.07 -7.57 9.87
C GLY A 90 -16.21 -7.33 8.63
N PHE A 91 -15.14 -8.10 8.44
CA PHE A 91 -14.29 -8.04 7.25
C PHE A 91 -15.05 -8.42 5.98
N THR A 92 -15.92 -9.42 6.04
CA THR A 92 -16.75 -9.84 4.90
C THR A 92 -17.72 -8.73 4.50
N ILE A 93 -18.41 -8.11 5.46
CA ILE A 93 -19.31 -6.98 5.21
C ILE A 93 -18.53 -5.80 4.63
N PHE A 94 -17.41 -5.43 5.26
CA PHE A 94 -16.55 -4.35 4.77
C PHE A 94 -16.11 -4.59 3.33
N SER A 95 -15.62 -5.79 3.01
CA SER A 95 -15.13 -6.14 1.68
C SER A 95 -16.22 -6.05 0.61
N VAL A 96 -17.46 -6.43 0.94
CA VAL A 96 -18.61 -6.27 0.06
C VAL A 96 -18.93 -4.78 -0.15
N LEU A 97 -18.92 -3.98 0.92
CA LEU A 97 -19.21 -2.54 0.87
C LEU A 97 -18.17 -1.77 0.05
N VAL A 98 -16.89 -2.12 0.16
CA VAL A 98 -15.82 -1.48 -0.63
C VAL A 98 -15.64 -2.10 -2.02
N GLY A 99 -16.50 -3.03 -2.42
CA GLY A 99 -16.46 -3.63 -3.75
C GLY A 99 -15.23 -4.49 -4.01
N LEU A 100 -14.53 -4.97 -2.97
CA LEU A 100 -13.46 -5.96 -3.14
C LEU A 100 -14.09 -7.24 -3.69
N ARG A 101 -13.87 -7.55 -4.97
CA ARG A 101 -14.41 -8.75 -5.63
C ARG A 101 -13.43 -9.91 -5.71
N ASN A 102 -12.22 -9.74 -5.16
CA ASN A 102 -11.19 -10.75 -5.28
C ASN A 102 -11.49 -11.96 -4.37
N MET A 103 -12.00 -13.05 -4.97
CA MET A 103 -12.32 -14.30 -4.26
C MET A 103 -11.12 -14.84 -3.45
N PHE A 104 -9.89 -14.58 -3.91
CA PHE A 104 -8.68 -14.97 -3.20
C PHE A 104 -8.57 -14.25 -1.84
N VAL A 105 -8.88 -12.95 -1.78
CA VAL A 105 -8.87 -12.15 -0.54
C VAL A 105 -9.89 -12.73 0.46
N TYR A 106 -11.10 -13.06 0.00
CA TYR A 106 -12.12 -13.68 0.87
C TYR A 106 -11.70 -15.06 1.38
N LEU A 107 -11.16 -15.90 0.50
CA LEU A 107 -10.82 -17.28 0.85
C LEU A 107 -9.59 -17.36 1.76
N THR A 108 -8.56 -16.57 1.47
CA THR A 108 -7.30 -16.62 2.22
C THR A 108 -7.38 -15.84 3.52
N LEU A 109 -7.90 -14.62 3.50
CA LEU A 109 -7.94 -13.76 4.70
C LEU A 109 -9.18 -14.02 5.53
N GLY A 110 -10.35 -14.03 4.88
CA GLY A 110 -11.61 -14.34 5.56
C GLY A 110 -11.67 -15.81 6.02
N GLY A 111 -11.34 -16.75 5.13
CA GLY A 111 -11.37 -18.18 5.43
C GLY A 111 -10.44 -18.57 6.59
N ALA A 112 -9.26 -17.96 6.71
CA ALA A 112 -8.36 -18.20 7.84
C ALA A 112 -8.98 -17.80 9.17
N LEU A 113 -9.58 -16.61 9.27
CA LEU A 113 -10.25 -16.14 10.49
C LEU A 113 -11.43 -17.03 10.87
N PHE A 114 -12.25 -17.44 9.90
CA PHE A 114 -13.36 -18.38 10.13
C PHE A 114 -12.86 -19.74 10.65
N LEU A 115 -11.81 -20.29 10.03
CA LEU A 115 -11.25 -21.57 10.45
C LEU A 115 -10.64 -21.48 11.86
N ILE A 116 -9.91 -20.41 12.15
CA ILE A 116 -9.40 -20.10 13.50
C ILE A 116 -10.55 -20.04 14.50
N ALA A 117 -11.65 -19.36 14.17
CA ALA A 117 -12.83 -19.24 15.02
C ALA A 117 -13.44 -20.60 15.37
N VAL A 118 -13.68 -21.44 14.36
CA VAL A 118 -14.24 -22.79 14.54
C VAL A 118 -13.31 -23.66 15.39
N LEU A 119 -12.01 -23.68 15.09
CA LEU A 119 -11.05 -24.54 15.79
C LEU A 119 -10.88 -24.13 17.26
N PHE A 120 -10.79 -22.83 17.57
CA PHE A 120 -10.72 -22.37 18.97
C PHE A 120 -12.02 -22.61 19.73
N TRP A 121 -13.18 -22.52 19.06
CA TRP A 121 -14.44 -22.85 19.70
C TRP A 121 -14.55 -24.34 20.03
N LEU A 122 -14.10 -25.22 19.13
CA LEU A 122 -13.98 -26.67 19.36
C LEU A 122 -13.00 -26.99 20.50
N GLU A 123 -11.83 -26.33 20.50
CA GLU A 123 -10.85 -26.45 21.59
C GLU A 123 -11.46 -26.03 22.93
N GLY A 124 -12.15 -24.88 22.97
CA GLY A 124 -12.83 -24.40 24.17
C GLY A 124 -13.90 -25.34 24.70
N ARG A 125 -14.55 -26.15 23.84
CA ARG A 125 -15.47 -27.21 24.27
C ARG A 125 -14.72 -28.37 24.95
N ARG A 126 -13.56 -28.76 24.42
CA ARG A 126 -12.75 -29.88 24.88
C ARG A 126 -11.91 -29.57 26.13
N ARG A 127 -11.47 -28.32 26.30
CA ARG A 127 -10.54 -27.88 27.37
C ARG A 127 -11.09 -27.99 28.81
N ARG A 128 -12.37 -28.36 29.02
CA ARG A 128 -12.97 -28.53 30.36
C ARG A 128 -12.31 -29.60 31.21
N THR A 129 -11.58 -30.54 30.61
CA THR A 129 -10.96 -31.68 31.28
C THR A 129 -9.43 -31.58 31.36
N TRP A 130 -8.84 -30.44 31.02
CA TRP A 130 -7.39 -30.30 30.89
C TRP A 130 -6.71 -29.82 32.18
N ILE A 131 -5.65 -30.52 32.58
CA ILE A 131 -4.77 -30.14 33.70
C ILE A 131 -3.61 -29.32 33.11
N PRO A 132 -3.36 -28.09 33.60
CA PRO A 132 -2.27 -27.27 33.10
C PRO A 132 -0.89 -27.89 33.38
N PRO A 133 0.10 -27.70 32.49
CA PRO A 133 1.46 -28.15 32.73
C PRO A 133 2.05 -27.43 33.95
N LEU A 134 2.93 -28.14 34.66
CA LEU A 134 3.56 -27.65 35.90
C LEU A 134 4.51 -26.47 35.66
N HIS A 135 5.16 -26.40 34.49
CA HIS A 135 6.11 -25.34 34.17
C HIS A 135 5.43 -24.16 33.47
N TRP A 136 5.66 -22.95 34.00
CA TRP A 136 5.11 -21.69 33.48
C TRP A 136 5.39 -21.48 31.99
N TRP A 137 6.62 -21.71 31.53
CA TRP A 137 6.99 -21.50 30.14
C TRP A 137 6.22 -22.41 29.18
N GLN A 138 5.92 -23.66 29.56
CA GLN A 138 5.10 -24.57 28.76
C GLN A 138 3.65 -24.10 28.67
N ARG A 139 3.14 -23.51 29.77
CA ARG A 139 1.78 -22.93 29.82
C ARG A 139 1.64 -21.71 28.91
N HIS A 140 2.71 -20.92 28.78
CA HIS A 140 2.71 -19.66 28.03
C HIS A 140 3.46 -19.72 26.69
N ALA A 141 3.96 -20.89 26.28
CA ALA A 141 4.77 -21.05 25.07
C ALA A 141 4.11 -20.45 23.82
N THR A 142 2.83 -20.75 23.57
CA THR A 142 2.10 -20.21 22.42
C THR A 142 1.98 -18.69 22.44
N LEU A 143 1.73 -18.10 23.62
CA LEU A 143 1.66 -16.64 23.76
C LEU A 143 3.02 -16.00 23.49
N LEU A 144 4.09 -16.59 24.04
CA LEU A 144 5.47 -16.14 23.82
C LEU A 144 5.86 -16.25 22.34
N LEU A 145 5.42 -17.29 21.63
CA LEU A 145 5.65 -17.45 20.20
C LEU A 145 4.93 -16.37 19.38
N ILE A 146 3.66 -16.07 19.69
CA ILE A 146 2.89 -15.05 18.97
C ILE A 146 3.52 -13.66 19.17
N VAL A 147 3.77 -13.27 20.41
CA VAL A 147 4.37 -11.96 20.72
C VAL A 147 5.82 -11.89 20.19
N GLY A 148 6.59 -12.96 20.40
CA GLY A 148 7.97 -13.06 19.93
C GLY A 148 8.07 -12.94 18.41
N MET A 149 7.15 -13.54 17.66
CA MET A 149 7.13 -13.42 16.21
C MET A 149 6.80 -11.99 15.76
N CYS A 150 5.82 -11.32 16.37
CA CYS A 150 5.56 -9.90 16.09
C CYS A 150 6.79 -9.03 16.36
N LEU A 151 7.50 -9.27 17.47
CA LEU A 151 8.74 -8.55 17.80
C LEU A 151 9.83 -8.79 16.76
N VAL A 152 10.06 -10.06 16.36
CA VAL A 152 11.04 -10.42 15.33
C VAL A 152 10.71 -9.74 14.00
N ILE A 153 9.44 -9.74 13.60
CA ILE A 153 8.98 -9.04 12.39
C ILE A 153 9.22 -7.54 12.51
N THR A 154 8.83 -6.90 13.61
CA THR A 154 9.06 -5.46 13.82
C THR A 154 10.54 -5.12 13.71
N VAL A 155 11.42 -5.88 14.37
CA VAL A 155 12.87 -5.65 14.31
C VAL A 155 13.39 -5.89 12.89
N GLY A 156 13.01 -6.99 12.25
CA GLY A 156 13.47 -7.34 10.90
C GLY A 156 13.05 -6.31 9.85
N VAL A 157 11.76 -5.98 9.80
CA VAL A 157 11.21 -4.99 8.87
C VAL A 157 11.81 -3.60 9.14
N SER A 158 11.94 -3.19 10.41
CA SER A 158 12.54 -1.89 10.73
C SER A 158 14.03 -1.84 10.41
N THR A 159 14.77 -2.92 10.62
CA THR A 159 16.21 -2.96 10.28
C THR A 159 16.41 -2.77 8.77
N TYR A 160 15.48 -3.27 7.95
CA TYR A 160 15.53 -3.11 6.50
C TYR A 160 15.10 -1.71 6.04
N TYR A 161 13.92 -1.22 6.49
CA TYR A 161 13.35 0.02 5.95
C TYR A 161 13.84 1.29 6.66
N LEU A 162 14.17 1.23 7.95
CA LEU A 162 14.52 2.41 8.72
C LEU A 162 15.74 3.16 8.16
N PRO A 163 16.83 2.50 7.73
CA PRO A 163 17.93 3.19 7.05
C PRO A 163 17.45 3.94 5.81
N VAL A 164 16.66 3.29 4.95
CA VAL A 164 16.15 3.88 3.70
C VAL A 164 15.38 5.16 3.98
N VAL A 165 14.36 5.07 4.85
CA VAL A 165 13.46 6.21 5.12
C VAL A 165 14.09 7.32 5.96
N LEU A 166 15.11 7.03 6.78
CA LEU A 166 15.84 8.04 7.55
C LEU A 166 16.91 8.75 6.72
N THR A 167 17.32 8.17 5.60
CA THR A 167 18.29 8.78 4.66
C THR A 167 17.63 9.54 3.52
N ARG A 168 16.29 9.62 3.47
CA ARG A 168 15.58 10.36 2.43
C ARG A 168 16.00 11.82 2.42
N GLU A 169 16.28 12.32 1.23
CA GLU A 169 16.57 13.72 0.98
C GLU A 169 15.29 14.50 0.67
N ASP A 170 15.13 15.60 1.40
CA ASP A 170 14.12 16.62 1.15
C ASP A 170 14.81 17.98 1.20
N ASP A 171 14.97 18.61 0.04
CA ASP A 171 15.54 19.95 -0.07
C ASP A 171 14.59 21.07 0.41
N GLY A 172 13.33 20.73 0.73
CA GLY A 172 12.29 21.68 1.11
C GLY A 172 11.81 22.58 -0.04
N TYR A 173 12.35 22.42 -1.25
CA TYR A 173 11.96 23.19 -2.41
C TYR A 173 10.66 22.63 -2.99
N ARG A 174 9.67 23.52 -3.13
CA ARG A 174 8.34 23.21 -3.66
C ARG A 174 8.03 23.99 -4.94
N GLY A 175 9.07 24.57 -5.55
CA GLY A 175 8.94 25.31 -6.81
C GLY A 175 9.05 24.41 -8.04
N THR A 176 9.21 25.04 -9.21
CA THR A 176 9.42 24.34 -10.47
C THR A 176 10.79 23.67 -10.48
N SER A 177 10.83 22.36 -10.71
CA SER A 177 12.08 21.60 -10.68
C SER A 177 12.46 21.11 -12.07
N LEU A 178 13.68 21.37 -12.51
CA LEU A 178 14.25 20.78 -13.72
C LEU A 178 14.87 19.43 -13.37
N ILE A 179 14.38 18.35 -13.97
CA ILE A 179 14.95 17.00 -13.79
C ILE A 179 15.57 16.55 -15.11
N ARG A 180 16.85 16.14 -15.04
CA ARG A 180 17.64 15.61 -16.15
C ARG A 180 18.06 14.19 -15.80
N GLY A 181 17.64 13.21 -16.58
CA GLY A 181 17.89 11.82 -16.24
C GLY A 181 17.44 10.88 -17.34
N ASN A 182 18.20 9.81 -17.55
CA ASN A 182 17.90 8.74 -18.50
C ASN A 182 17.28 9.19 -19.85
N GLY A 183 17.88 10.20 -20.49
CA GLY A 183 17.44 10.72 -21.79
C GLY A 183 16.28 11.70 -21.79
N VAL A 184 15.68 12.01 -20.63
CA VAL A 184 14.64 13.04 -20.50
C VAL A 184 15.18 14.30 -19.82
N THR A 185 14.64 15.45 -20.21
CA THR A 185 14.88 16.74 -19.56
C THR A 185 13.57 17.49 -19.48
N LEU A 186 12.97 17.55 -18.29
CA LEU A 186 11.63 18.08 -18.09
C LEU A 186 11.59 19.05 -16.92
N MET A 187 10.78 20.10 -17.05
CA MET A 187 10.42 20.97 -15.93
C MET A 187 9.13 20.47 -15.30
N TRP A 188 9.18 20.20 -13.99
CA TRP A 188 8.09 19.66 -13.20
C TRP A 188 7.40 20.79 -12.44
N ALA A 189 6.07 20.79 -12.46
CA ALA A 189 5.25 21.87 -11.88
C ALA A 189 5.54 22.10 -10.39
N PRO A 190 5.40 23.36 -9.91
CA PRO A 190 5.52 23.68 -8.48
C PRO A 190 4.30 23.18 -7.70
N GLU A 191 4.37 23.28 -6.37
CA GLU A 191 3.27 22.90 -5.48
C GLU A 191 2.03 23.75 -5.81
N GLY A 192 0.88 23.08 -5.88
CA GLY A 192 -0.37 23.70 -6.31
C GLY A 192 -1.19 22.75 -7.16
N PRO A 193 -2.08 23.28 -8.02
CA PRO A 193 -2.94 22.45 -8.86
C PRO A 193 -2.16 21.54 -9.81
N GLY A 194 -0.91 21.86 -10.16
CA GLY A 194 -0.06 20.99 -10.98
C GLY A 194 0.67 19.88 -10.21
N TRP A 195 0.58 19.83 -8.88
CA TRP A 195 1.34 18.90 -8.04
C TRP A 195 0.56 18.54 -6.77
N ASN A 196 -0.01 17.33 -6.75
CA ASN A 196 -0.66 16.74 -5.56
C ASN A 196 -1.63 17.66 -4.82
N TRP A 197 -2.61 18.19 -5.55
CA TRP A 197 -3.60 19.09 -4.98
C TRP A 197 -4.72 18.32 -4.25
N LEU A 198 -4.67 18.34 -2.91
CA LEU A 198 -5.70 17.76 -2.04
C LEU A 198 -7.02 18.51 -2.23
N GLN A 199 -8.08 17.76 -2.55
CA GLN A 199 -9.41 18.30 -2.78
C GLN A 199 -10.19 18.47 -1.47
N ASP A 200 -11.22 19.31 -1.49
CA ASP A 200 -12.06 19.60 -0.32
C ASP A 200 -12.74 18.37 0.27
N TYR A 201 -12.98 17.32 -0.54
CA TYR A 201 -13.50 16.03 -0.06
C TYR A 201 -12.46 15.19 0.70
N GLY A 202 -11.23 15.67 0.85
CA GLY A 202 -10.17 15.03 1.64
C GLY A 202 -9.36 13.96 0.91
N GLY A 203 -9.41 13.92 -0.43
CA GLY A 203 -8.63 12.99 -1.25
C GLY A 203 -7.99 13.66 -2.46
N TYR A 204 -7.27 12.87 -3.25
CA TYR A 204 -6.67 13.32 -4.51
C TYR A 204 -7.55 12.91 -5.70
N PRO A 205 -7.48 13.65 -6.83
CA PRO A 205 -8.22 13.32 -8.03
C PRO A 205 -7.90 11.92 -8.56
N SER A 206 -8.91 11.24 -9.10
CA SER A 206 -8.70 10.04 -9.91
C SER A 206 -8.07 10.41 -11.25
N TRP A 207 -7.47 9.44 -11.94
CA TRP A 207 -6.95 9.65 -13.28
C TRP A 207 -8.03 10.20 -14.24
N LYS A 208 -9.25 9.65 -14.16
CA LYS A 208 -10.39 10.07 -14.97
C LYS A 208 -10.83 11.50 -14.70
N MET A 209 -10.81 11.93 -13.42
CA MET A 209 -11.07 13.32 -13.06
C MET A 209 -10.02 14.26 -13.68
N LEU A 210 -8.75 13.88 -13.64
CA LEU A 210 -7.66 14.65 -14.26
C LEU A 210 -7.84 14.75 -15.76
N ALA A 211 -8.12 13.64 -16.45
CA ALA A 211 -8.25 13.59 -17.91
C ALA A 211 -9.45 14.37 -18.45
N LEU A 212 -10.55 14.43 -17.69
CA LEU A 212 -11.80 15.08 -18.09
C LEU A 212 -11.99 16.47 -17.49
N TYR A 213 -10.95 17.08 -16.93
CA TYR A 213 -11.03 18.36 -16.24
C TYR A 213 -11.68 19.46 -17.09
N GLY A 214 -11.25 19.57 -18.35
CA GLY A 214 -11.72 20.56 -19.31
C GLY A 214 -13.07 20.27 -19.96
N LEU A 215 -13.67 19.10 -19.69
CA LEU A 215 -15.00 18.77 -20.20
C LEU A 215 -16.07 19.46 -19.36
N GLU A 216 -17.09 20.07 -19.98
CA GLU A 216 -18.17 20.73 -19.25
C GLU A 216 -18.91 19.79 -18.27
N PRO A 217 -19.20 20.22 -17.02
CA PRO A 217 -18.76 21.49 -16.41
C PRO A 217 -17.26 21.47 -16.10
N ILE A 218 -16.51 22.52 -16.49
CA ILE A 218 -15.06 22.57 -16.24
C ILE A 218 -14.77 22.39 -14.74
N GLY A 219 -13.82 21.52 -14.41
CA GLY A 219 -13.45 21.19 -13.03
C GLY A 219 -13.33 19.68 -12.79
N LEU A 220 -13.23 19.28 -11.51
CA LEU A 220 -13.06 17.88 -11.11
C LEU A 220 -14.38 17.20 -10.71
N ASP A 221 -15.45 17.97 -10.57
CA ASP A 221 -16.75 17.49 -10.10
C ASP A 221 -17.41 16.54 -11.10
N ASP A 222 -18.08 15.52 -10.57
CA ASP A 222 -18.91 14.54 -11.28
C ASP A 222 -18.23 13.74 -12.42
N LYS A 223 -16.90 13.88 -12.61
CA LYS A 223 -16.19 13.21 -13.73
C LYS A 223 -16.20 11.69 -13.64
N ASN A 224 -16.19 11.14 -12.42
CA ASN A 224 -16.21 9.70 -12.22
C ASN A 224 -17.57 9.07 -12.58
N ASP A 225 -18.66 9.85 -12.50
CA ASP A 225 -20.02 9.37 -12.75
C ASP A 225 -20.40 9.38 -14.24
N LEU A 226 -19.58 10.03 -15.08
CA LEU A 226 -19.76 10.01 -16.52
C LEU A 226 -19.56 8.58 -17.05
N ASP A 227 -20.59 8.01 -17.68
CA ASP A 227 -20.50 6.70 -18.34
C ASP A 227 -19.79 6.81 -19.69
N ARG A 228 -18.49 7.09 -19.61
CA ARG A 228 -17.59 7.33 -20.73
C ARG A 228 -16.26 6.65 -20.48
N THR A 229 -15.78 5.91 -21.47
CA THR A 229 -14.40 5.43 -21.55
C THR A 229 -13.47 6.62 -21.82
N VAL A 230 -12.36 6.67 -21.10
CA VAL A 230 -11.37 7.74 -21.21
C VAL A 230 -10.08 7.20 -21.79
N SER A 231 -9.35 8.06 -22.48
CA SER A 231 -8.13 7.71 -23.22
C SER A 231 -6.99 8.67 -22.91
N ALA A 232 -5.75 8.28 -23.21
CA ALA A 232 -4.60 9.19 -23.15
C ALA A 232 -4.81 10.47 -24.00
N GLY A 233 -5.61 10.38 -25.07
CA GLY A 233 -6.01 11.55 -25.86
C GLY A 233 -6.87 12.54 -25.07
N ASP A 234 -7.77 12.06 -24.21
CA ASP A 234 -8.55 12.93 -23.32
C ASP A 234 -7.63 13.61 -22.30
N MET A 235 -6.66 12.87 -21.73
CA MET A 235 -5.65 13.46 -20.84
C MET A 235 -4.83 14.55 -21.54
N ALA A 236 -4.50 14.38 -22.82
CA ALA A 236 -3.77 15.38 -23.59
C ALA A 236 -4.63 16.61 -23.97
N GLN A 237 -5.92 16.41 -24.29
CA GLN A 237 -6.79 17.47 -24.84
C GLN A 237 -7.56 18.24 -23.78
N THR A 238 -8.08 17.54 -22.77
CA THR A 238 -8.95 18.10 -21.72
C THR A 238 -8.35 17.90 -20.33
N GLY A 239 -7.11 17.42 -20.21
CA GLY A 239 -6.47 17.17 -18.94
C GLY A 239 -6.23 18.43 -18.12
N LEU A 240 -6.24 18.30 -16.79
CA LEU A 240 -6.02 19.40 -15.85
C LEU A 240 -4.73 20.18 -16.15
N CYS A 241 -3.65 19.48 -16.50
CA CYS A 241 -2.35 20.12 -16.79
C CYS A 241 -2.46 21.14 -17.94
N ALA A 242 -3.32 20.92 -18.94
CA ALA A 242 -3.49 21.84 -20.05
C ALA A 242 -4.05 23.20 -19.61
N TYR A 243 -4.68 23.28 -18.43
CA TYR A 243 -5.29 24.49 -17.88
C TYR A 243 -4.37 25.24 -16.91
N LEU A 244 -3.16 24.75 -16.65
CA LEU A 244 -2.21 25.45 -15.78
C LEU A 244 -1.67 26.73 -16.42
N ASN A 245 -1.60 27.80 -15.64
CA ASN A 245 -0.93 29.04 -16.04
C ASN A 245 0.57 28.80 -16.34
N ALA A 246 1.25 29.81 -16.90
CA ALA A 246 2.66 29.66 -17.31
C ALA A 246 3.60 29.18 -16.19
N ASP A 247 3.34 29.62 -14.95
CA ASP A 247 4.16 29.29 -13.78
C ASP A 247 3.75 27.98 -13.09
N GLY A 248 2.60 27.39 -13.47
CA GLY A 248 2.10 26.12 -12.94
C GLY A 248 1.44 26.21 -11.56
N THR A 249 1.12 27.42 -11.09
CA THR A 249 0.61 27.68 -9.72
C THR A 249 -0.90 27.83 -9.66
N GLU A 250 -1.57 28.08 -10.79
CA GLU A 250 -3.01 28.36 -10.84
C GLU A 250 -3.65 27.69 -12.06
N LEU A 251 -4.93 27.34 -11.93
CA LEU A 251 -5.78 26.85 -13.03
C LEU A 251 -6.48 28.04 -13.69
N MET A 252 -6.47 28.05 -15.02
CA MET A 252 -7.11 29.04 -15.86
C MET A 252 -8.48 28.56 -16.34
N ASP A 253 -9.35 29.46 -16.78
CA ASP A 253 -10.66 29.11 -17.34
C ASP A 253 -10.57 28.50 -18.76
N THR A 254 -9.46 28.74 -19.46
CA THR A 254 -9.22 28.26 -20.83
C THR A 254 -7.94 27.41 -20.87
N PRO A 255 -7.84 26.43 -21.79
CA PRO A 255 -6.59 25.73 -22.04
C PRO A 255 -5.46 26.71 -22.36
N GLN A 256 -4.30 26.47 -21.76
CA GLN A 256 -3.04 27.18 -21.99
C GLN A 256 -2.06 26.33 -22.81
N ASP A 257 -2.19 24.99 -22.74
CA ASP A 257 -1.37 24.01 -23.46
C ASP A 257 0.16 24.15 -23.23
N ILE A 258 0.52 24.66 -22.05
CA ILE A 258 1.93 24.84 -21.62
C ILE A 258 2.42 23.59 -20.89
N TRP A 259 1.57 23.05 -20.01
CA TRP A 259 1.87 21.88 -19.19
C TRP A 259 1.06 20.69 -19.67
N ARG A 260 1.62 19.50 -19.51
CA ARG A 260 0.97 18.23 -19.81
C ARG A 260 1.21 17.23 -18.70
N MET A 261 0.41 16.19 -18.70
CA MET A 261 0.70 15.02 -17.88
C MET A 261 1.94 14.29 -18.44
N PRO A 262 2.91 13.86 -17.59
CA PRO A 262 4.05 13.09 -18.07
C PRO A 262 3.64 11.66 -18.46
N THR A 263 4.31 11.08 -19.45
CA THR A 263 4.16 9.64 -19.76
C THR A 263 4.77 8.79 -18.65
N THR A 264 4.46 7.49 -18.67
CA THR A 264 5.00 6.53 -17.70
C THR A 264 6.52 6.43 -17.83
N GLU A 265 7.04 6.38 -19.05
CA GLU A 265 8.48 6.38 -19.32
C GLU A 265 9.17 7.64 -18.75
N GLU A 266 8.57 8.82 -18.92
CA GLU A 266 9.12 10.08 -18.42
C GLU A 266 9.18 10.13 -16.88
N VAL A 267 8.16 9.62 -16.19
CA VAL A 267 8.17 9.51 -14.72
C VAL A 267 9.26 8.54 -14.28
N VAL A 268 9.35 7.35 -14.90
CA VAL A 268 10.38 6.34 -14.58
C VAL A 268 11.79 6.88 -14.81
N HIS A 269 12.03 7.55 -15.93
CA HIS A 269 13.33 8.14 -16.26
C HIS A 269 13.69 9.33 -15.36
N SER A 270 12.73 9.88 -14.61
CA SER A 270 12.92 10.98 -13.67
C SER A 270 13.07 10.54 -12.22
N LEU A 271 13.01 9.24 -11.93
CA LEU A 271 13.21 8.70 -10.58
C LEU A 271 14.64 8.99 -10.09
N VAL A 272 14.77 9.27 -8.79
CA VAL A 272 16.03 9.70 -8.18
C VAL A 272 16.32 8.97 -6.87
N ARG A 273 17.59 8.99 -6.48
CA ARG A 273 18.10 8.60 -5.17
C ARG A 273 19.33 9.43 -4.84
N HIS A 274 19.31 10.12 -3.70
CA HIS A 274 20.37 11.00 -3.19
C HIS A 274 20.80 12.08 -4.20
N GLY A 275 19.81 12.78 -4.77
CA GLY A 275 20.02 13.82 -5.79
C GLY A 275 20.50 13.30 -7.16
N GLU A 276 20.77 12.00 -7.30
CA GLU A 276 21.20 11.39 -8.55
C GLU A 276 20.04 10.66 -9.22
N ASN A 277 20.03 10.64 -10.55
CA ASN A 277 19.08 9.81 -11.31
C ASN A 277 19.28 8.32 -10.99
N ALA A 278 18.17 7.59 -10.87
CA ALA A 278 18.18 6.18 -10.50
C ALA A 278 18.51 5.22 -11.67
N GLY A 279 18.56 5.73 -12.91
CA GLY A 279 18.86 4.93 -14.09
C GLY A 279 17.76 3.91 -14.44
N CYS A 280 16.52 4.15 -14.01
CA CYS A 280 15.41 3.24 -14.26
C CYS A 280 14.96 3.28 -15.71
N ALA A 281 14.69 2.12 -16.31
CA ALA A 281 14.10 1.97 -17.64
C ALA A 281 12.79 1.20 -17.57
N TRP A 282 11.80 1.62 -18.36
CA TRP A 282 10.53 0.91 -18.50
C TRP A 282 10.47 0.14 -19.81
N ASP A 283 10.04 -1.11 -19.76
CA ASP A 283 9.90 -2.01 -20.91
C ASP A 283 8.48 -2.06 -21.49
N GLY A 284 7.55 -1.29 -20.93
CA GLY A 284 6.12 -1.28 -21.29
C GLY A 284 5.24 -2.17 -20.42
N ASP A 285 5.82 -3.02 -19.55
CA ASP A 285 5.08 -3.95 -18.71
C ASP A 285 4.89 -3.44 -17.27
N THR A 286 3.94 -4.03 -16.54
CA THR A 286 3.77 -3.76 -15.10
C THR A 286 4.77 -4.60 -14.29
N GLY A 287 5.28 -4.04 -13.19
CA GLY A 287 6.24 -4.73 -12.35
C GLY A 287 7.21 -3.79 -11.64
N MET A 288 8.28 -4.36 -11.10
CA MET A 288 9.44 -3.60 -10.66
C MET A 288 10.36 -3.35 -11.86
N MET A 289 10.75 -2.11 -12.07
CA MET A 289 11.64 -1.74 -13.16
C MET A 289 13.10 -2.11 -12.86
N ASP A 290 13.88 -2.29 -13.93
CA ASP A 290 15.33 -2.39 -13.81
C ASP A 290 15.91 -0.99 -13.64
N CYS A 291 16.62 -0.78 -12.54
CA CYS A 291 17.22 0.50 -12.20
C CYS A 291 18.66 0.25 -11.75
N ASP A 292 19.59 1.10 -12.18
CA ASP A 292 20.97 1.09 -11.69
C ASP A 292 21.03 1.24 -10.15
N ARG A 293 20.07 1.99 -9.60
CA ARG A 293 19.91 2.22 -8.15
C ARG A 293 18.43 2.18 -7.79
N LEU A 294 18.10 1.65 -6.61
CA LEU A 294 16.73 1.68 -6.13
C LEU A 294 16.31 3.13 -5.85
N PRO A 295 15.32 3.69 -6.57
CA PRO A 295 14.84 5.03 -6.30
C PRO A 295 14.08 5.08 -4.98
N ASP A 296 13.95 6.27 -4.41
CA ASP A 296 13.14 6.48 -3.22
C ASP A 296 12.29 7.76 -3.36
N LYS A 297 11.39 7.94 -2.39
CA LYS A 297 10.54 9.12 -2.27
C LYS A 297 11.38 10.30 -1.80
N GLU A 298 12.06 10.94 -2.73
CA GLU A 298 13.01 12.05 -2.52
C GLU A 298 12.78 13.20 -3.52
N THR A 299 13.22 14.39 -3.12
CA THR A 299 13.28 15.56 -4.01
C THR A 299 14.32 15.32 -5.12
N PRO A 300 14.14 15.89 -6.33
CA PRO A 300 13.16 16.90 -6.67
C PRO A 300 11.83 16.37 -7.20
N LEU A 301 11.68 15.07 -7.51
CA LEU A 301 10.45 14.53 -8.10
C LEU A 301 9.33 14.39 -7.06
N TRP A 302 9.67 13.80 -5.90
CA TRP A 302 8.74 13.49 -4.82
C TRP A 302 8.84 14.49 -3.67
N THR A 303 7.84 14.45 -2.81
CA THR A 303 7.76 15.19 -1.54
C THR A 303 7.71 14.20 -0.38
N PRO A 304 8.85 13.93 0.31
CA PRO A 304 8.95 12.90 1.35
C PRO A 304 7.98 13.10 2.52
N ASP A 305 7.61 14.35 2.79
CA ASP A 305 6.75 14.80 3.88
C ASP A 305 5.25 14.76 3.56
N THR A 306 4.85 14.44 2.33
CA THR A 306 3.44 14.38 1.89
C THR A 306 2.92 12.95 1.75
N ALA A 307 1.61 12.75 1.64
CA ALA A 307 1.01 11.42 1.52
C ALA A 307 1.34 10.64 0.22
N PRO A 308 1.34 11.28 -0.97
CA PRO A 308 1.48 10.55 -2.22
C PRO A 308 2.74 9.69 -2.32
N VAL A 309 2.58 8.45 -2.77
CA VAL A 309 3.65 7.48 -3.03
C VAL A 309 3.56 6.87 -4.42
N TYR A 310 2.48 7.20 -5.14
CA TYR A 310 2.23 6.83 -6.52
C TYR A 310 1.93 8.11 -7.30
N TYR A 311 2.47 8.25 -8.50
CA TYR A 311 2.04 9.28 -9.44
C TYR A 311 1.32 8.62 -10.61
N TRP A 312 0.12 9.13 -10.90
CA TRP A 312 -0.52 8.90 -12.18
C TRP A 312 0.41 9.30 -13.32
N THR A 313 0.21 8.69 -14.48
CA THR A 313 0.90 9.05 -15.73
C THR A 313 -0.14 9.41 -16.79
N ALA A 314 0.28 9.86 -17.96
CA ALA A 314 -0.62 10.16 -19.08
C ALA A 314 -1.20 8.89 -19.74
N ASP A 315 -0.65 7.72 -19.43
CA ASP A 315 -0.92 6.49 -20.17
C ASP A 315 -2.07 5.69 -19.54
N VAL A 316 -2.85 5.06 -20.41
CA VAL A 316 -3.87 4.06 -20.05
C VAL A 316 -3.36 2.66 -20.36
N ASP A 317 -3.88 1.66 -19.67
CA ASP A 317 -3.57 0.27 -19.98
C ASP A 317 -4.05 -0.05 -21.42
N PRO A 318 -3.17 -0.57 -22.30
CA PRO A 318 -3.53 -0.84 -23.69
C PRO A 318 -4.59 -1.94 -23.83
N ASP A 319 -4.69 -2.84 -22.85
CA ASP A 319 -5.62 -3.96 -22.86
C ASP A 319 -6.96 -3.61 -22.18
N ASP A 320 -6.99 -2.60 -21.30
CA ASP A 320 -8.20 -2.18 -20.58
C ASP A 320 -8.23 -0.66 -20.30
N ALA A 321 -9.01 0.08 -21.09
CA ALA A 321 -9.14 1.53 -20.95
C ALA A 321 -9.82 2.01 -19.65
N ASP A 322 -10.38 1.12 -18.82
CA ASP A 322 -10.81 1.46 -17.45
C ASP A 322 -9.63 1.47 -16.46
N PHE A 323 -8.42 1.08 -16.88
CA PHE A 323 -7.21 1.07 -16.09
C PHE A 323 -6.21 2.12 -16.59
N ALA A 324 -5.51 2.76 -15.66
CA ALA A 324 -4.47 3.72 -15.95
C ALA A 324 -3.17 3.38 -15.21
N TYR A 325 -2.06 3.78 -15.80
CA TYR A 325 -0.74 3.57 -15.23
C TYR A 325 -0.45 4.54 -14.09
N TYR A 326 0.25 4.03 -13.10
CA TYR A 326 0.91 4.84 -12.08
C TYR A 326 2.31 4.28 -11.80
N VAL A 327 3.19 5.18 -11.36
CA VAL A 327 4.56 4.86 -10.96
C VAL A 327 4.69 5.09 -9.47
N ALA A 328 5.19 4.09 -8.74
CA ALA A 328 5.55 4.20 -7.34
C ALA A 328 6.96 4.77 -7.19
N TYR A 329 7.21 5.47 -6.08
CA TYR A 329 8.53 6.09 -5.81
C TYR A 329 9.70 5.09 -5.80
N ASN A 330 9.43 3.80 -5.54
CA ASN A 330 10.44 2.75 -5.51
C ASN A 330 10.68 2.10 -6.88
N GLY A 331 10.12 2.67 -7.95
CA GLY A 331 10.31 2.17 -9.32
C GLY A 331 9.37 1.06 -9.73
N ALA A 332 8.26 0.83 -9.00
CA ALA A 332 7.20 -0.05 -9.47
C ALA A 332 6.28 0.68 -10.46
N VAL A 333 5.97 0.05 -11.59
CA VAL A 333 4.92 0.48 -12.52
C VAL A 333 3.75 -0.49 -12.42
N GLN A 334 2.54 0.03 -12.26
CA GLN A 334 1.33 -0.77 -12.09
C GLN A 334 0.15 -0.08 -12.76
N THR A 335 -0.92 -0.84 -12.99
CA THR A 335 -2.20 -0.28 -13.44
C THR A 335 -3.26 -0.46 -12.37
N THR A 336 -4.20 0.48 -12.30
CA THR A 336 -5.41 0.33 -11.47
C THR A 336 -6.58 1.10 -12.08
N ILE A 337 -7.78 0.89 -11.54
CA ILE A 337 -9.01 1.47 -12.05
C ILE A 337 -8.88 3.01 -12.06
N ASN A 338 -9.03 3.61 -13.24
CA ASN A 338 -8.80 5.03 -13.49
C ASN A 338 -9.84 5.96 -12.82
N ARG A 339 -10.93 5.39 -12.31
CA ARG A 339 -11.97 6.10 -11.52
C ARG A 339 -11.64 6.13 -10.02
N GLY A 340 -10.70 5.32 -9.57
CA GLY A 340 -10.32 5.22 -8.16
C GLY A 340 -9.41 6.37 -7.74
N GLY A 341 -9.90 7.24 -6.85
CA GLY A 341 -9.04 8.17 -6.10
C GLY A 341 -8.60 7.52 -4.80
N ASN A 342 -7.29 7.39 -4.57
CA ASN A 342 -6.74 6.95 -3.28
C ASN A 342 -5.91 8.12 -2.72
N PRO A 343 -5.96 8.42 -1.40
CA PRO A 343 -5.11 9.43 -0.74
C PRO A 343 -3.59 9.25 -0.92
N ARG A 344 -3.15 8.22 -1.65
CA ARG A 344 -1.75 7.90 -1.94
C ARG A 344 -1.37 8.11 -3.39
N HIS A 345 -2.36 8.30 -4.27
CA HIS A 345 -2.15 8.61 -5.66
C HIS A 345 -2.12 10.11 -5.84
N GLY A 346 -1.04 10.56 -6.42
CA GLY A 346 -0.77 11.93 -6.76
C GLY A 346 -0.62 12.10 -8.26
N TYR A 347 -0.24 13.31 -8.65
CA TYR A 347 0.18 13.63 -10.01
C TYR A 347 1.12 14.82 -9.96
N ARG A 348 1.91 14.97 -11.02
CA ARG A 348 2.70 16.17 -11.24
C ARG A 348 2.82 16.47 -12.73
N CYS A 349 2.43 17.67 -13.13
CA CYS A 349 2.48 18.09 -14.52
C CYS A 349 3.92 18.44 -14.93
N VAL A 350 4.22 18.29 -16.22
CA VAL A 350 5.51 18.61 -16.81
C VAL A 350 5.38 19.54 -18.00
N LYS A 351 6.46 20.24 -18.33
CA LYS A 351 6.64 20.92 -19.61
C LYS A 351 8.08 20.80 -20.09
N GLU A 352 8.27 21.01 -21.37
CA GLU A 352 9.61 21.10 -21.95
C GLU A 352 10.36 22.32 -21.38
N PRO A 353 11.68 22.22 -21.14
CA PRO A 353 12.49 23.37 -20.80
C PRO A 353 12.44 24.40 -21.92
N PRO A 354 12.61 25.71 -21.62
CA PRO A 354 12.79 26.70 -22.68
C PRO A 354 14.03 26.33 -23.51
N PRO A 355 14.05 26.65 -24.82
CA PRO A 355 15.25 26.45 -25.63
C PRO A 355 16.44 27.13 -24.96
N ASP A 356 17.50 26.34 -24.70
CA ASP A 356 18.69 26.70 -23.92
C ASP A 356 19.07 28.20 -23.97
N THR A 357 18.59 28.97 -22.99
CA THR A 357 19.24 30.22 -22.59
C THR A 357 20.17 29.83 -21.46
N GLY A 358 21.39 29.39 -21.79
CA GLY A 358 22.32 28.80 -20.83
C GLY A 358 22.32 29.49 -19.46
N GLU A 359 22.32 28.67 -18.40
CA GLU A 359 22.17 29.01 -16.97
C GLU A 359 20.72 28.92 -16.42
N PHE A 360 20.26 27.70 -16.19
CA PHE A 360 19.43 27.45 -15.01
C PHE A 360 20.36 27.13 -13.83
N PRO A 361 20.16 27.74 -12.64
CA PRO A 361 20.93 27.38 -11.47
C PRO A 361 20.61 25.92 -11.12
N THR A 362 21.60 25.05 -11.25
CA THR A 362 21.54 23.71 -10.66
C THR A 362 21.49 23.91 -9.15
N GLY A 363 20.32 23.70 -8.54
CA GLY A 363 20.22 23.54 -7.09
C GLY A 363 21.12 22.37 -6.70
N GLY A 364 22.14 22.66 -5.89
CA GLY A 364 23.07 21.68 -5.35
C GLY A 364 22.85 21.43 -3.88
#